data_AF-A0A8C9K9L6-F1
#
_entry.id   AF-A0A8C9K9L6-F1
#
_cell.length_a   1.000
_cell.length_b   1.000
_cell.length_c   1.000
_cell.angle_alpha   90.00
_cell.angle_beta   90.00
_cell.angle_gamma   90.00
#
_symmetry.space_group_name_H-M   'P 1'
#
loop_
_entity.id
_entity.type
_entity.pdbx_description
1 polymer ?
#
loop_
_entity_poly.entity_id
_entity_poly.type
_entity_poly.pdbx_seq_one_letter_code
_entity_poly.pdbx_strand_id
1 'polypeptide(L)'
;TVAGSPLSFVMRAPSLHQGRPELTPTAIMAGKLLARRLCGQSLDVMDYSNVPTTVFTPLEYGCVGLSEEEAMARHGEEHVEVYHAYYKPLEFTVAERDASQCYIKMVCLRKPPQLVLGLHFLGPNAGEVTQGFALGIKCGASYEQVMRTVGIHPTCAEEVAKLRISKRSGLDPTVTGWRG
;
A
#
# COMPACT_ATOMS: atom_id res chain seq x y z
N THR A 1 33.85 33.13 -21.75
CA THR A 1 33.59 31.80 -22.36
C THR A 1 32.57 31.09 -21.49
N VAL A 2 31.28 31.20 -21.83
CA VAL A 2 30.21 30.56 -21.06
C VAL A 2 29.98 29.18 -21.68
N ALA A 3 30.47 28.13 -21.03
CA ALA A 3 30.18 26.75 -21.41
C ALA A 3 28.78 26.39 -20.90
N GLY A 4 27.75 26.70 -21.69
CA GLY A 4 26.40 26.19 -21.47
C GLY A 4 26.33 24.73 -21.92
N SER A 5 26.06 23.80 -20.99
CA SER A 5 25.85 22.40 -21.34
C SER A 5 24.60 22.25 -22.23
N PRO A 6 24.63 21.48 -23.33
CA PRO A 6 23.52 21.39 -24.29
C PRO A 6 22.34 20.48 -23.84
N LEU A 7 22.29 20.06 -22.57
CA LEU A 7 21.32 19.06 -22.09
C LEU A 7 20.06 19.62 -21.42
N SER A 8 19.88 20.95 -21.35
CA SER A 8 18.76 21.55 -20.61
C SER A 8 17.37 21.31 -21.20
N PHE A 9 17.26 20.72 -22.40
CA PHE A 9 15.97 20.53 -23.09
C PHE A 9 15.56 19.07 -23.31
N VAL A 10 16.40 18.08 -22.96
CA VAL A 10 16.06 16.67 -23.16
C VAL A 10 15.31 16.14 -21.94
N MET A 11 14.02 15.82 -22.12
CA MET A 11 13.24 15.13 -21.09
C MET A 11 12.94 13.69 -21.50
N ARG A 12 13.23 12.77 -20.57
CA ARG A 12 13.12 11.33 -20.77
C ARG A 12 11.71 10.85 -20.42
N ALA A 13 11.21 9.86 -21.16
CA ALA A 13 9.97 9.18 -20.83
C ALA A 13 10.00 8.65 -19.38
N PRO A 14 8.90 8.75 -18.60
CA PRO A 14 8.90 8.35 -17.19
C PRO A 14 9.30 6.90 -16.93
N SER A 15 8.99 5.98 -17.86
CA SER A 15 9.36 4.55 -17.80
C SER A 15 10.85 4.28 -18.00
N LEU A 16 11.61 5.26 -18.49
CA LEU A 16 13.06 5.15 -18.72
C LEU A 16 13.86 5.85 -17.62
N HIS A 17 13.22 6.34 -16.56
CA HIS A 17 13.91 7.03 -15.48
C HIS A 17 14.39 6.02 -14.43
N GLN A 18 15.70 5.94 -14.24
CA GLN A 18 16.34 4.96 -13.37
C GLN A 18 15.83 5.11 -11.91
N GLY A 19 15.41 4.01 -11.28
CA GLY A 19 14.94 3.98 -9.90
C GLY A 19 13.49 4.44 -9.67
N ARG A 20 12.64 4.47 -10.70
CA ARG A 20 11.21 4.81 -10.57
C ARG A 20 10.31 3.58 -10.82
N PRO A 21 9.11 3.51 -10.21
CA PRO A 21 8.17 2.44 -10.49
C PRO A 21 7.77 2.39 -11.97
N GLU A 22 7.94 1.23 -12.60
CA GLU A 22 7.60 0.98 -13.99
C GLU A 22 6.09 0.68 -14.15
N LEU A 23 5.25 1.66 -13.82
CA LEU A 23 3.79 1.52 -13.81
C LEU A 23 3.11 2.54 -14.73
N THR A 24 2.09 2.10 -15.47
CA THR A 24 1.32 2.94 -16.40
C THR A 24 0.74 4.21 -15.72
N PRO A 25 0.09 4.13 -14.54
CA PRO A 25 -0.45 5.33 -13.88
C PRO A 25 0.64 6.33 -13.49
N THR A 26 1.80 5.82 -13.05
CA THR A 26 2.97 6.63 -12.70
C THR A 26 3.50 7.39 -13.91
N ALA A 27 3.59 6.73 -15.07
CA ALA A 27 4.03 7.38 -16.30
C ALA A 27 3.05 8.47 -16.78
N ILE A 28 1.73 8.20 -16.73
CA ILE A 28 0.71 9.17 -17.09
C ILE A 28 0.77 10.40 -16.17
N MET A 29 0.84 10.20 -14.85
CA MET A 29 0.89 11.30 -13.89
C MET A 29 2.17 12.13 -14.04
N ALA A 30 3.33 11.48 -14.20
CA ALA A 30 4.59 12.16 -14.43
C ALA A 30 4.56 13.00 -15.71
N GLY A 31 4.00 12.47 -16.80
CA GLY A 31 3.83 13.20 -18.06
C GLY A 31 2.90 14.41 -17.93
N LYS A 32 1.74 14.26 -17.27
CA LYS A 32 0.79 15.35 -17.01
C LYS A 32 1.43 16.48 -16.19
N LEU A 33 2.07 16.13 -15.07
CA LEU A 33 2.74 17.12 -14.22
C LEU A 33 3.88 17.81 -14.97
N LEU A 34 4.59 17.07 -15.81
CA LEU A 34 5.65 17.65 -16.63
C LEU A 34 5.13 18.66 -17.65
N ALA A 35 4.06 18.32 -18.38
CA ALA A 35 3.46 19.23 -19.34
C ALA A 35 3.00 20.54 -18.67
N ARG A 36 2.39 20.44 -17.47
CA ARG A 36 1.98 21.61 -16.69
C ARG A 36 3.16 22.50 -16.28
N ARG A 37 4.30 21.92 -15.88
CA ARG A 37 5.52 22.67 -15.57
C ARG A 37 6.08 23.38 -16.80
N LEU A 38 6.15 22.69 -17.94
CA LEU A 38 6.60 23.29 -19.20
C LEU A 38 5.75 24.46 -19.67
N CYS A 39 4.43 24.37 -19.47
CA CYS A 39 3.50 25.43 -19.84
C CYS A 39 3.34 26.52 -18.76
N GLY A 40 4.15 26.49 -17.69
CA GLY A 40 4.09 27.49 -16.60
C GLY A 40 2.81 27.44 -15.75
N GLN A 41 2.07 26.32 -15.78
CA GLN A 41 0.77 26.17 -15.10
C GLN A 41 0.86 25.61 -13.68
N SER A 42 1.99 25.02 -13.29
CA SER A 42 2.23 24.46 -11.96
C SER A 42 3.74 24.24 -11.75
N LEU A 43 4.16 24.12 -10.48
CA LEU A 43 5.50 23.68 -10.08
C LEU A 43 5.50 22.27 -9.49
N ASP A 44 4.34 21.62 -9.40
CA ASP A 44 4.18 20.31 -8.78
C ASP A 44 5.03 19.26 -9.49
N VAL A 45 5.71 18.44 -8.68
CA VAL A 45 6.51 17.31 -9.14
C VAL A 45 5.82 16.00 -8.80
N MET A 46 6.15 14.96 -9.56
CA MET A 46 5.62 13.64 -9.27
C MET A 46 6.18 13.14 -7.94
N ASP A 47 5.27 12.78 -7.05
CA ASP A 47 5.57 12.10 -5.80
C ASP A 47 5.55 10.58 -6.06
N TYR A 48 6.73 9.97 -5.96
CA TYR A 48 6.93 8.53 -6.17
C TYR A 48 6.88 7.73 -4.86
N SER A 49 6.64 8.39 -3.73
CA SER A 49 6.44 7.69 -2.46
C SER A 49 5.08 6.99 -2.43
N ASN A 50 5.04 5.79 -1.85
CA ASN A 50 3.81 5.03 -1.58
C ASN A 50 2.89 4.88 -2.80
N VAL A 51 3.46 4.65 -3.99
CA VAL A 51 2.67 4.32 -5.19
C VAL A 51 2.06 2.92 -4.99
N PRO A 52 0.73 2.77 -4.98
CA PRO A 52 0.10 1.46 -4.84
C PRO A 52 0.38 0.61 -6.08
N THR A 53 0.55 -0.69 -5.86
CA THR A 53 0.82 -1.68 -6.90
C THR A 53 -0.08 -2.90 -6.67
N THR A 54 -0.45 -3.59 -7.75
CA THR A 54 -1.18 -4.86 -7.66
C THR A 54 -0.65 -5.83 -8.69
N VAL A 55 -0.42 -7.06 -8.26
CA VAL A 55 -0.06 -8.21 -9.08
C VAL A 55 -1.31 -9.07 -9.26
N PHE A 56 -1.77 -9.22 -10.51
CA PHE A 56 -3.00 -9.92 -10.86
C PHE A 56 -2.76 -11.42 -11.09
N THR A 57 -2.25 -12.10 -10.07
CA THR A 57 -2.21 -13.57 -10.00
C THR A 57 -3.62 -14.14 -9.76
N PRO A 58 -3.85 -15.46 -9.90
CA PRO A 58 -5.16 -16.08 -9.61
C PRO A 58 -5.73 -15.71 -8.23
N LEU A 59 -4.85 -15.52 -7.24
CA LEU A 59 -5.13 -14.80 -6.02
C LEU A 59 -4.37 -13.48 -6.07
N GLU A 60 -5.06 -12.36 -6.18
CA GLU A 60 -4.42 -11.06 -6.40
C GLU A 60 -3.63 -10.62 -5.17
N TYR A 61 -2.54 -9.91 -5.41
CA TYR A 61 -1.73 -9.30 -4.36
C TYR A 61 -1.61 -7.79 -4.58
N GLY A 62 -2.18 -7.02 -3.67
CA GLY A 62 -2.10 -5.58 -3.63
C GLY A 62 -1.18 -5.10 -2.51
N CYS A 63 -0.37 -4.09 -2.78
CA CYS A 63 0.46 -3.45 -1.77
C CYS A 63 0.64 -1.96 -1.98
N VAL A 64 0.89 -1.25 -0.88
CA VAL A 64 1.26 0.15 -0.86
C VAL A 64 2.19 0.42 0.32
N GLY A 65 3.19 1.28 0.11
CA GLY A 65 4.16 1.63 1.14
C GLY A 65 5.30 0.63 1.26
N LEU A 66 5.92 0.58 2.44
CA LEU A 66 7.10 -0.23 2.70
C LEU A 66 6.75 -1.70 2.90
N SER A 67 7.62 -2.58 2.42
CA SER A 67 7.62 -3.95 2.90
C SER A 67 8.05 -4.03 4.37
N GLU A 68 7.88 -5.21 4.97
CA GLU A 68 8.20 -5.43 6.38
C GLU A 68 9.71 -5.34 6.62
N GLU A 69 10.48 -6.01 5.78
CA GLU A 69 11.93 -5.99 5.76
C GLU A 69 12.49 -4.60 5.46
N GLU A 70 11.87 -3.83 4.55
CA GLU A 70 12.26 -2.44 4.30
C GLU A 70 11.96 -1.53 5.49
N ALA A 71 10.81 -1.69 6.14
CA ALA A 71 10.45 -0.92 7.32
C ALA A 71 11.42 -1.21 8.48
N MET A 72 11.74 -2.48 8.73
CA MET A 72 12.72 -2.89 9.75
C MET A 72 14.11 -2.35 9.43
N ALA A 73 14.57 -2.42 8.17
CA ALA A 73 15.87 -1.89 7.77
C ALA A 73 15.97 -0.36 7.93
N ARG A 74 14.87 0.37 7.68
CA ARG A 74 14.85 1.85 7.76
C ARG A 74 14.63 2.38 9.17
N HIS A 75 13.87 1.66 10.00
CA HIS A 75 13.41 2.19 11.29
C HIS A 75 13.93 1.41 12.50
N GLY A 76 14.49 0.22 12.34
CA GLY A 76 14.83 -0.69 13.44
C GLY A 76 13.66 -1.63 13.77
N GLU A 77 13.95 -2.91 13.99
CA GLU A 77 12.96 -3.94 14.29
C GLU A 77 12.16 -3.62 15.57
N GLU A 78 12.81 -3.01 16.56
CA GLU A 78 12.23 -2.55 17.82
C GLU A 78 11.23 -1.40 17.63
N HIS A 79 11.25 -0.71 16.50
CA HIS A 79 10.40 0.43 16.20
C HIS A 79 9.24 0.12 15.24
N VAL A 80 9.17 -1.11 14.72
CA VAL A 80 8.12 -1.57 13.81
C VAL A 80 7.18 -2.56 14.50
N GLU A 81 5.89 -2.43 14.24
CA GLU A 81 4.85 -3.40 14.59
C GLU A 81 4.17 -3.89 13.32
N VAL A 82 3.88 -5.18 13.23
CA VAL A 82 3.22 -5.78 12.07
C VAL A 82 1.95 -6.46 12.55
N TYR A 83 0.81 -5.90 12.17
CA TYR A 83 -0.50 -6.51 12.41
C TYR A 83 -0.88 -7.37 11.22
N HIS A 84 -1.44 -8.55 11.46
CA HIS A 84 -1.76 -9.49 10.40
C HIS A 84 -2.92 -10.43 10.74
N ALA A 85 -3.54 -10.96 9.70
CA ALA A 85 -4.61 -11.95 9.82
C ALA A 85 -4.74 -12.77 8.53
N TYR A 86 -5.13 -14.03 8.68
CA TYR A 86 -5.79 -14.76 7.59
C TYR A 86 -7.29 -14.47 7.64
N TYR A 87 -7.94 -14.41 6.48
CA TYR A 87 -9.38 -14.16 6.40
C TYR A 87 -10.01 -15.03 5.31
N LYS A 88 -11.33 -15.16 5.33
CA LYS A 88 -12.07 -15.91 4.31
C LYS A 88 -13.13 -14.99 3.67
N PRO A 89 -13.00 -14.65 2.37
CA PRO A 89 -14.07 -13.97 1.64
C PRO A 89 -15.39 -14.72 1.78
N LEU A 90 -16.50 -13.99 1.95
CA LEU A 90 -17.82 -14.61 2.10
C LEU A 90 -18.18 -15.45 0.88
N GLU A 91 -17.82 -14.96 -0.31
CA GLU A 91 -18.03 -15.61 -1.61
C GLU A 91 -17.36 -16.99 -1.69
N PHE A 92 -16.29 -17.21 -0.92
CA PHE A 92 -15.56 -18.49 -0.90
C PHE A 92 -16.20 -19.51 0.03
N THR A 93 -17.11 -19.11 0.92
CA THR A 93 -17.83 -20.05 1.80
C THR A 93 -18.83 -20.89 1.00
N VAL A 94 -19.64 -20.24 0.16
CA VAL A 94 -20.65 -20.91 -0.68
C VAL A 94 -20.00 -21.73 -1.79
N ALA A 95 -18.90 -21.24 -2.37
CA ALA A 95 -18.21 -21.92 -3.46
C ALA A 95 -17.26 -23.04 -3.00
N GLU A 96 -17.23 -23.36 -1.69
CA GLU A 96 -16.29 -24.33 -1.07
C GLU A 96 -14.82 -24.13 -1.49
N ARG A 97 -14.45 -22.88 -1.79
CA ARG A 97 -13.08 -22.56 -2.22
C ARG A 97 -12.16 -22.53 -1.01
N ASP A 98 -10.94 -23.00 -1.22
CA ASP A 98 -9.89 -22.87 -0.24
C ASP A 98 -9.52 -21.39 -0.08
N ALA A 99 -9.88 -20.84 1.08
CA ALA A 99 -9.60 -19.48 1.46
C ALA A 99 -8.43 -19.38 2.45
N SER A 100 -7.79 -20.50 2.81
CA SER A 100 -6.64 -20.53 3.73
C SER A 100 -5.45 -19.69 3.25
N GLN A 101 -5.53 -19.18 2.02
CA GLN A 101 -4.48 -18.42 1.35
C GLN A 101 -4.74 -16.90 1.36
N CYS A 102 -5.93 -16.42 1.74
CA CYS A 102 -6.20 -14.99 1.84
C CYS A 102 -5.55 -14.43 3.12
N TYR A 103 -4.72 -13.40 2.97
CA TYR A 103 -3.88 -12.89 4.03
C TYR A 103 -3.72 -11.38 3.92
N ILE A 104 -3.68 -10.72 5.06
CA ILE A 104 -3.48 -9.28 5.15
C ILE A 104 -2.40 -8.99 6.19
N LYS A 105 -1.51 -8.04 5.89
CA LYS A 105 -0.63 -7.42 6.89
C LYS A 105 -0.55 -5.91 6.76
N MET A 106 -0.45 -5.24 7.90
CA MET A 106 -0.26 -3.81 8.04
C MET A 106 1.02 -3.56 8.84
N VAL A 107 1.93 -2.77 8.26
CA VAL A 107 3.21 -2.42 8.85
C VAL A 107 3.08 -1.02 9.43
N CYS A 108 3.36 -0.86 10.72
CA CYS A 108 3.18 0.38 11.47
C CYS A 108 4.46 0.76 12.23
N LEU A 109 4.63 2.06 12.48
CA LEU A 109 5.53 2.50 13.54
C LEU A 109 4.93 2.17 14.90
N ARG A 110 5.78 1.80 15.87
CA ARG A 110 5.35 1.59 17.27
C ARG A 110 5.15 2.89 18.03
N LYS A 111 5.95 3.92 17.71
CA LYS A 111 5.83 5.22 18.37
C LYS A 111 4.51 5.88 17.97
N PRO A 112 3.82 6.58 18.90
CA PRO A 112 2.70 7.43 18.55
C PRO A 112 3.09 8.45 17.45
N PRO A 113 2.21 8.72 16.48
CA PRO A 113 0.80 8.29 16.41
C PRO A 113 0.58 6.89 15.82
N GLN A 114 1.60 6.03 15.71
CA GLN A 114 1.55 4.70 15.06
C GLN A 114 1.17 4.78 13.59
N LEU A 115 1.94 5.55 12.81
CA LEU A 115 1.72 5.72 11.37
C LEU A 115 1.78 4.38 10.64
N VAL A 116 0.86 4.17 9.71
CA VAL A 116 0.90 3.04 8.78
C VAL A 116 1.96 3.31 7.72
N LEU A 117 2.99 2.48 7.70
CA LEU A 117 4.10 2.54 6.75
C LEU A 117 3.84 1.71 5.50
N GLY A 118 3.03 0.66 5.61
CA GLY A 118 2.72 -0.22 4.51
C GLY A 118 1.47 -1.07 4.76
N LEU A 119 0.78 -1.42 3.68
CA LEU A 119 -0.34 -2.35 3.66
C LEU A 119 -0.11 -3.36 2.56
N HIS A 120 -0.34 -4.63 2.88
CA HIS A 120 -0.21 -5.76 1.97
C HIS A 120 -1.46 -6.63 2.09
N PHE A 121 -2.07 -6.91 0.96
CA PHE A 121 -3.36 -7.57 0.87
C PHE A 121 -3.30 -8.65 -0.20
N LEU A 122 -3.51 -9.90 0.20
CA LEU A 122 -3.55 -11.07 -0.66
C LEU A 122 -4.97 -11.64 -0.64
N GLY A 123 -5.68 -11.51 -1.75
CA GLY A 123 -7.08 -11.91 -1.85
C GLY A 123 -7.80 -11.35 -3.08
N PRO A 124 -9.11 -11.62 -3.22
CA PRO A 124 -9.88 -11.12 -4.35
C PRO A 124 -10.00 -9.59 -4.33
N ASN A 125 -9.97 -8.97 -5.51
CA ASN A 125 -10.10 -7.52 -5.71
C ASN A 125 -9.03 -6.71 -4.94
N ALA A 126 -7.81 -7.23 -4.83
CA ALA A 126 -6.75 -6.62 -4.06
C ALA A 126 -6.40 -5.21 -4.55
N GLY A 127 -6.52 -4.97 -5.86
CA GLY A 127 -6.34 -3.64 -6.45
C GLY A 127 -7.34 -2.61 -5.93
N GLU A 128 -8.61 -2.98 -5.88
CA GLU A 128 -9.70 -2.11 -5.39
C GLU A 128 -9.52 -1.76 -3.92
N VAL A 129 -9.20 -2.76 -3.08
CA VAL A 129 -8.93 -2.55 -1.66
C VAL A 129 -7.71 -1.64 -1.47
N THR A 130 -6.59 -1.96 -2.12
CA THR A 130 -5.33 -1.25 -1.96
C THR A 130 -5.43 0.21 -2.40
N GLN A 131 -6.17 0.49 -3.48
CA GLN A 131 -6.33 1.85 -4.02
C GLN A 131 -6.93 2.82 -3.00
N GLY A 132 -7.92 2.39 -2.22
CA GLY A 132 -8.54 3.21 -1.18
C GLY A 132 -7.58 3.51 -0.02
N PHE A 133 -6.90 2.48 0.50
CA PHE A 133 -5.95 2.65 1.61
C PHE A 133 -4.69 3.41 1.23
N ALA A 134 -4.28 3.40 -0.05
CA ALA A 134 -3.18 4.21 -0.53
C ALA A 134 -3.39 5.71 -0.28
N LEU A 135 -4.62 6.20 -0.46
CA LEU A 135 -4.97 7.57 -0.11
C LEU A 135 -4.86 7.81 1.40
N GLY A 136 -5.36 6.88 2.22
CA GLY A 136 -5.27 6.96 3.68
C GLY A 136 -3.82 7.06 4.16
N ILE A 137 -2.93 6.20 3.67
CA ILE A 137 -1.50 6.21 4.00
C ILE A 137 -0.85 7.52 3.53
N LYS A 138 -1.20 8.02 2.34
CA LYS A 138 -0.72 9.31 1.84
C LYS A 138 -1.16 10.48 2.72
N CYS A 139 -2.34 10.39 3.34
CA CYS A 139 -2.85 11.36 4.31
C CYS A 139 -2.31 11.16 5.74
N GLY A 140 -1.38 10.23 5.96
CA GLY A 140 -0.78 9.98 7.27
C GLY A 140 -1.65 9.16 8.21
N ALA A 141 -2.44 8.21 7.69
CA ALA A 141 -3.26 7.31 8.51
C ALA A 141 -2.42 6.61 9.59
N SER A 142 -2.95 6.58 10.81
CA SER A 142 -2.43 5.76 11.90
C SER A 142 -3.20 4.48 12.10
N TYR A 143 -2.55 3.49 12.73
CA TYR A 143 -3.19 2.27 13.21
C TYR A 143 -4.47 2.57 14.01
N GLU A 144 -4.40 3.52 14.96
CA GLU A 144 -5.56 3.90 15.76
C GLU A 144 -6.72 4.45 14.94
N GLN A 145 -6.44 5.25 13.91
CA GLN A 145 -7.48 5.76 12.99
C GLN A 145 -8.11 4.61 12.19
N VAL A 146 -7.30 3.67 11.71
CA VAL A 146 -7.80 2.50 10.98
C VAL A 146 -8.69 1.63 11.88
N MET A 147 -8.27 1.36 13.12
CA MET A 147 -9.07 0.56 14.08
C MET A 147 -10.35 1.25 14.56
N ARG A 148 -10.45 2.58 14.43
CA ARG A 148 -11.68 3.35 14.71
C ARG A 148 -12.62 3.44 13.52
N THR A 149 -12.20 2.98 12.35
CA THR A 149 -13.02 3.00 11.14
C THR A 149 -14.04 1.85 11.19
N VAL A 150 -15.31 2.17 10.94
CA VAL A 150 -16.37 1.16 10.83
C VAL A 150 -16.25 0.45 9.47
N GLY A 151 -16.08 -0.87 9.51
CA GLY A 151 -16.01 -1.69 8.31
C GLY A 151 -17.38 -1.82 7.61
N ILE A 152 -17.35 -1.95 6.28
CA ILE A 152 -18.53 -2.28 5.48
C ILE A 152 -18.68 -3.80 5.44
N HIS A 153 -19.83 -4.33 5.84
CA HIS A 153 -20.05 -5.76 5.95
C HIS A 153 -21.14 -6.27 4.98
N PRO A 154 -20.95 -7.41 4.29
CA PRO A 154 -19.72 -8.21 4.16
C PRO A 154 -18.80 -7.66 3.07
N THR A 155 -17.53 -7.39 3.38
CA THR A 155 -16.51 -7.08 2.37
C THR A 155 -15.16 -7.68 2.73
N CYS A 156 -14.29 -7.93 1.76
CA CYS A 156 -12.90 -8.31 2.08
C CYS A 156 -12.10 -7.13 2.67
N ALA A 157 -12.47 -5.90 2.33
CA ALA A 157 -11.79 -4.68 2.78
C ALA A 157 -11.98 -4.39 4.27
N GLU A 158 -13.10 -4.83 4.87
CA GLU A 158 -13.37 -4.60 6.30
C GLU A 158 -12.34 -5.26 7.21
N GLU A 159 -11.65 -6.31 6.74
CA GLU A 159 -10.64 -7.03 7.50
C GLU A 159 -9.44 -6.14 7.85
N VAL A 160 -9.16 -5.10 7.05
CA VAL A 160 -8.14 -4.09 7.35
C VAL A 160 -8.46 -3.34 8.64
N ALA A 161 -9.75 -3.13 8.95
CA ALA A 161 -10.22 -2.48 10.18
C ALA A 161 -10.35 -3.45 11.38
N LYS A 162 -10.03 -4.74 11.20
CA LYS A 162 -10.11 -5.77 12.25
C LYS A 162 -8.75 -6.36 12.66
N LEU A 163 -7.65 -5.81 12.13
CA LEU A 163 -6.28 -6.27 12.40
C LEU A 163 -5.82 -6.00 13.85
N ARG A 164 -5.99 -6.99 14.73
CA ARG A 164 -5.59 -6.89 16.15
C ARG A 164 -4.40 -7.75 16.56
N ILE A 165 -4.10 -8.79 15.80
CA ILE A 165 -3.02 -9.72 16.11
C ILE A 165 -1.72 -9.16 15.52
N SER A 166 -0.70 -9.00 16.35
CA SER A 166 0.63 -8.59 15.89
C SER A 166 1.59 -9.76 15.86
N LYS A 167 2.51 -9.78 14.88
CA LYS A 167 3.55 -10.80 14.80
C LYS A 167 4.39 -10.90 16.07
N ARG A 168 4.70 -9.76 16.70
CA ARG A 168 5.47 -9.70 17.96
C ARG A 168 4.76 -10.40 19.12
N SER A 169 3.43 -10.45 19.11
CA SER A 169 2.65 -11.14 20.15
C SER A 169 2.77 -12.67 20.10
N GLY A 170 3.16 -13.24 18.96
CA GLY A 170 3.24 -14.69 18.74
C GLY A 170 1.88 -15.40 18.71
N LEU A 171 0.77 -14.67 18.74
CA LEU A 171 -0.58 -15.24 18.63
C LEU A 171 -0.85 -15.73 17.20
N ASP A 172 -1.70 -16.74 17.07
CA ASP A 172 -2.11 -17.31 15.78
C ASP A 172 -2.95 -16.30 14.98
N PRO A 173 -2.52 -15.86 13.77
CA PRO A 173 -3.25 -14.91 12.93
C PRO A 173 -4.51 -15.49 12.28
N THR A 174 -4.80 -16.77 12.47
CA THR A 174 -5.99 -17.42 11.90
C THR A 174 -7.25 -16.92 12.60
N VAL A 175 -8.12 -16.23 11.87
CA VAL A 175 -9.40 -15.76 12.40
C VAL A 175 -10.34 -16.96 12.58
N THR A 176 -10.48 -17.45 13.82
CA THR A 176 -11.45 -18.49 14.16
C THR A 176 -12.85 -17.89 14.29
N GLY A 177 -13.55 -17.72 13.17
CA GLY A 177 -14.96 -17.32 13.13
C GLY A 177 -15.26 -15.93 13.71
N TRP A 178 -16.55 -15.57 13.69
CA TRP A 178 -17.04 -14.28 14.15
C TRP A 178 -16.86 -14.13 15.66
N ARG A 179 -15.75 -13.53 16.10
CA ARG A 179 -15.60 -13.10 17.49
C ARG A 179 -16.26 -11.74 17.65
N GLY A 180 -17.59 -11.77 17.77
CA GLY A 180 -18.37 -10.70 18.39
C GLY A 180 -18.19 -10.68 19.89
#